data_AF-A0A7C2MU17-F1
#
_entry.id   AF-A0A7C2MU17-F1
#
_cell.length_a   1.000
_cell.length_b   1.000
_cell.length_c   1.000
_cell.angle_alpha   90.00
_cell.angle_beta   90.00
_cell.angle_gamma   90.00
#
_symmetry.space_group_name_H-M   'P 1'
#
loop_
_entity.id
_entity.type
_entity.pdbx_description
1 polymer ?
#
loop_
_entity_poly.entity_id
_entity_poly.type
_entity_poly.pdbx_seq_one_letter_code
_entity_poly.pdbx_strand_id
1 'polypeptide(L)' 'ARRRFLPNLHHHRFWLETEKRFISLRVSVKGMRVIDKLGLEHVLNDMRARGEKV' A
#
# COMPACT_ATOMS: atom_id res chain seq x y z
N ALA A 1 -14.27 -3.11 28.62
CA ALA A 1 -13.18 -2.83 27.65
C ALA A 1 -13.78 -2.70 26.24
N ARG A 2 -13.40 -1.69 25.46
CA ARG A 2 -13.99 -1.39 24.14
C ARG A 2 -13.23 -2.12 23.03
N ARG A 3 -13.90 -3.03 22.31
CA ARG A 3 -13.32 -3.72 21.14
C ARG A 3 -13.02 -2.70 20.03
N ARG A 4 -11.87 -2.83 19.38
CA ARG A 4 -11.52 -2.09 18.16
C ARG A 4 -11.68 -3.00 16.95
N PHE A 5 -12.36 -2.53 15.91
CA PHE A 5 -12.50 -3.22 14.63
C PHE A 5 -11.48 -2.62 13.66
N LEU A 6 -10.27 -3.17 13.70
CA LEU A 6 -9.24 -2.77 12.76
C LEU A 6 -9.46 -3.51 11.43
N PRO A 7 -9.22 -2.86 10.28
CA PRO A 7 -9.19 -3.58 9.01
C PRO A 7 -8.03 -4.59 9.03
N ASN A 8 -8.11 -5.61 8.17
CA ASN A 8 -7.12 -6.69 8.05
C ASN A 8 -5.80 -6.17 7.44
N LEU A 9 -5.05 -5.35 8.17
CA LEU A 9 -3.82 -4.69 7.74
C LEU A 9 -2.62 -5.60 7.97
N HIS A 10 -1.85 -5.81 6.90
CA HIS A 10 -0.63 -6.61 6.89
C HIS A 10 0.51 -5.85 6.22
N HIS A 11 1.75 -6.20 6.57
CA HIS A 11 2.93 -5.69 5.88
C HIS A 11 3.23 -6.57 4.67
N HIS A 12 3.21 -5.96 3.49
CA HIS A 12 3.53 -6.60 2.23
C HIS A 12 4.66 -5.86 1.53
N ARG A 13 5.44 -6.59 0.75
CA ARG A 13 6.57 -6.06 -0.01
C ARG A 13 6.24 -6.06 -1.49
N PHE A 14 6.46 -4.93 -2.14
CA PHE A 14 6.22 -4.74 -3.56
C PHE A 14 7.52 -4.37 -4.25
N TRP A 15 7.73 -4.89 -5.46
CA TRP A 15 8.85 -4.50 -6.29
C TRP A 15 8.46 -3.25 -7.09
N LEU A 16 9.25 -2.19 -6.99
CA LEU A 16 9.09 -0.98 -7.78
C LEU A 16 10.11 -0.98 -8.91
N GLU A 17 9.63 -1.11 -10.15
CA GLU A 17 10.49 -1.21 -11.33
C GLU A 17 11.28 0.09 -11.58
N THR A 18 10.66 1.25 -11.37
CA THR A 18 11.29 2.56 -11.62
C THR A 18 12.56 2.77 -10.81
N GLU A 19 12.52 2.39 -9.54
CA GLU A 19 13.61 2.59 -8.58
C GLU A 19 14.41 1.29 -8.36
N LYS A 20 14.04 0.20 -9.04
CA LYS A 20 14.61 -1.16 -8.92
C LYS A 20 14.81 -1.59 -7.47
N ARG A 21 13.81 -1.35 -6.63
CA ARG A 21 13.86 -1.65 -5.20
C ARG A 21 12.56 -2.23 -4.67
N PHE A 22 12.67 -2.94 -3.56
CA PHE A 22 11.50 -3.35 -2.81
C PHE A 22 11.02 -2.26 -1.86
N ILE A 23 9.71 -2.03 -1.84
CA ILE A 23 9.03 -1.12 -0.91
C ILE A 23 8.12 -1.95 0.00
N SER A 24 8.14 -1.66 1.29
CA SER A 24 7.28 -2.31 2.26
C SER A 24 6.09 -1.42 2.58
N LEU A 25 4.88 -1.86 2.25
CA LEU A 25 3.64 -1.13 2.52
C LEU A 25 2.78 -1.89 3.51
N ARG A 26 2.12 -1.14 4.41
CA ARG A 26 1.08 -1.70 5.28
C ARG A 26 -0.26 -1.56 4.58
N VAL A 27 -0.76 -2.66 4.03
CA VAL A 27 -1.95 -2.69 3.19
C VAL A 27 -2.95 -3.71 3.67
N SER A 28 -4.22 -3.44 3.41
CA SER A 28 -5.29 -4.41 3.60
C SER A 28 -5.46 -5.26 2.34
N VAL A 29 -6.16 -6.39 2.45
CA VAL A 29 -6.49 -7.26 1.30
C VAL A 29 -7.22 -6.50 0.19
N LYS A 30 -8.10 -5.55 0.55
CA LYS A 30 -8.76 -4.68 -0.43
C LYS A 30 -7.76 -3.74 -1.12
N GLY A 31 -6.82 -3.18 -0.37
CA GLY A 31 -5.76 -2.32 -0.91
C GLY A 31 -4.86 -3.05 -1.91
N MET A 32 -4.51 -4.30 -1.62
CA MET A 32 -3.74 -5.14 -2.54
C MET A 32 -4.46 -5.32 -3.90
N ARG A 33 -5.77 -5.59 -3.89
CA ARG A 33 -6.57 -5.67 -5.13
C ARG A 33 -6.60 -4.34 -5.92
N VAL A 34 -6.51 -3.20 -5.24
CA VAL A 34 -6.44 -1.89 -5.91
C VAL A 34 -5.07 -1.71 -6.57
N ILE A 35 -4.00 -2.09 -5.88
CA ILE A 35 -2.63 -2.08 -6.43
C ILE A 35 -2.55 -2.99 -7.66
N ASP A 36 -3.12 -4.19 -7.61
CA ASP A 36 -3.12 -5.11 -8.74
C ASP A 36 -3.91 -4.58 -9.95
N LYS A 37 -4.98 -3.80 -9.71
CA LYS A 37 -5.83 -3.25 -10.76
C LYS A 37 -5.27 -1.99 -11.41
N LEU A 38 -4.76 -1.04 -10.61
CA LEU A 38 -4.31 0.27 -11.09
C LEU A 38 -2.80 0.33 -11.33
N GLY A 39 -2.04 -0.62 -10.77
CA GLY A 39 -0.59 -0.61 -10.74
C GLY A 39 -0.03 0.09 -9.49
N LEU A 40 1.17 -0.32 -9.09
CA LEU A 40 1.85 0.19 -7.89
C LEU A 40 2.23 1.68 -8.04
N GLU A 41 2.73 2.09 -9.20
CA GLU A 41 3.20 3.46 -9.45
C GLU A 41 2.09 4.49 -9.28
N HIS A 42 0.90 4.19 -9.82
CA HIS A 42 -0.27 5.05 -9.68
C HIS A 42 -0.67 5.24 -8.21
N VAL A 43 -0.73 4.14 -7.46
CA VAL A 43 -1.05 4.17 -6.03
C VAL A 43 0.01 4.94 -5.24
N LEU A 44 1.30 4.79 -5.56
CA LEU A 44 2.37 5.54 -4.91
C LEU A 44 2.29 7.04 -5.20
N ASN A 45 1.94 7.44 -6.42
CA ASN A 45 1.73 8.85 -6.75
C ASN A 45 0.55 9.44 -5.98
N ASP A 46 -0.56 8.70 -5.88
CA ASP A 46 -1.70 9.10 -5.05
C ASP A 46 -1.33 9.22 -3.57
N MET A 47 -0.54 8.27 -3.04
CA MET A 47 -0.05 8.30 -1.66
C MET A 47 0.86 9.52 -1.41
N ARG A 48 1.77 9.81 -2.34
CA ARG A 48 2.65 11.00 -2.28
C ARG A 48 1.83 12.29 -2.36
N ALA A 49 0.80 12.35 -3.20
CA ALA A 49 -0.12 13.50 -3.29
C ALA A 49 -0.90 13.71 -1.99
N ARG A 50 -1.23 12.64 -1.26
CA ARG A 50 -1.80 12.70 0.10
C ARG A 50 -0.79 13.03 1.19
N GLY A 51 0.51 13.12 0.88
CA GLY A 51 1.58 13.39 1.84
C GLY A 51 1.93 12.19 2.74
N GLU A 52 1.54 10.98 2.36
CA GLU A 52 1.92 9.77 3.10
C GLU A 52 3.39 9.44 2.86
N LYS A 53 4.12 9.07 3.92
CA LYS A 53 5.52 8.64 3.81
C LYS A 53 5.60 7.22 3.26
N VAL A 54 6.31 7.06 2.14
CA VAL A 54 6.55 5.80 1.41
C VAL A 54 8.01 5.40 1.54
#